data_AF-A0A7V5WMR2-F1
#
_entry.id   AF-A0A7V5WMR2-F1
#
_cell.length_a   1.000
_cell.length_b   1.000
_cell.length_c   1.000
_cell.angle_alpha   90.00
_cell.angle_beta   90.00
_cell.angle_gamma   90.00
#
_symmetry.space_group_name_H-M   'P 1'
#
loop_
_entity.id
_entity.type
_entity.pdbx_description
1 polymer ?
#
loop_
_entity_poly.entity_id
_entity_poly.type
_entity_poly.pdbx_seq_one_letter_code
_entity_poly.pdbx_strand_id
1 'polypeptide(L)'
;MAELYGPSLGVHLKAILSELENKGSIYGYPKTKFFLGFDDFDLSTKFHDKNAYTSLGPSSGPHTQMAQNILLSFLGGGRIMELKTVQILDELDIPRPCIDAR
;
A
#
# COMPACT_ATOMS: atom_id res chain seq x y z
N MET A 1 28.69 -5.96 2.03
CA MET A 1 27.24 -6.22 1.98
C MET A 1 26.77 -5.62 0.66
N ALA A 2 26.18 -6.40 -0.25
CA ALA A 2 25.73 -5.83 -1.53
C ALA A 2 24.53 -4.91 -1.25
N GLU A 3 24.63 -3.64 -1.64
CA GLU A 3 23.48 -2.75 -1.61
C GLU A 3 22.46 -3.24 -2.64
N LEU A 4 21.32 -3.71 -2.15
CA LEU A 4 20.18 -4.06 -3.00
C LEU A 4 19.48 -2.76 -3.38
N TYR A 5 19.75 -2.26 -4.57
CA TYR A 5 18.96 -1.18 -5.14
C TYR A 5 17.61 -1.72 -5.60
N GLY A 6 16.54 -1.07 -5.16
CA GLY A 6 15.20 -1.37 -5.68
C GLY A 6 15.11 -1.09 -7.18
N PRO A 7 14.20 -1.76 -7.91
CA PRO A 7 13.94 -1.44 -9.30
C PRO A 7 13.46 0.02 -9.43
N SER A 8 13.76 0.65 -10.57
CA SER A 8 13.22 1.98 -10.84
C SER A 8 11.70 1.96 -10.87
N LEU A 9 11.06 3.10 -10.58
CA LEU A 9 9.61 3.22 -10.59
C LEU A 9 9.00 2.75 -11.92
N GLY A 10 9.64 3.09 -13.06
CA GLY A 10 9.16 2.68 -14.38
C GLY A 10 9.23 1.17 -14.61
N VAL A 11 10.29 0.50 -14.15
CA VAL A 11 10.40 -0.98 -14.21
C VAL A 11 9.36 -1.61 -13.30
N HIS A 12 9.17 -1.06 -12.10
CA HIS A 12 8.21 -1.55 -11.14
C HIS A 12 6.77 -1.44 -11.66
N LEU A 13 6.38 -0.31 -12.25
CA LEU A 13 5.05 -0.12 -12.85
C LEU A 13 4.81 -1.09 -14.02
N LYS A 14 5.79 -1.29 -14.90
CA LYS A 14 5.69 -2.27 -15.98
C LYS A 14 5.47 -3.68 -15.46
N ALA A 15 6.15 -4.06 -14.38
CA ALA A 15 5.98 -5.36 -13.75
C ALA A 15 4.55 -5.54 -13.18
N ILE A 16 4.02 -4.53 -12.48
CA ILE A 16 2.65 -4.55 -11.93
C ILE A 16 1.61 -4.73 -13.03
N LEU A 17 1.71 -3.93 -14.10
CA LEU A 17 0.75 -3.97 -15.20
C LEU A 17 0.83 -5.29 -15.98
N SER A 18 2.05 -5.77 -16.23
CA SER A 18 2.26 -7.07 -16.88
C SER A 18 1.71 -8.22 -16.03
N GLU A 19 1.86 -8.18 -14.70
CA GLU A 19 1.27 -9.19 -13.81
C GLU A 19 -0.26 -9.17 -13.88
N LEU A 20 -0.86 -7.97 -13.82
CA LEU A 20 -2.31 -7.84 -13.89
C LEU A 20 -2.87 -8.39 -15.20
N GLU A 21 -2.22 -8.11 -16.33
CA GLU A 21 -2.62 -8.59 -17.65
C GLU A 21 -2.45 -10.10 -17.79
N ASN A 22 -1.29 -10.64 -17.44
CA ASN A 22 -0.93 -12.03 -17.73
C ASN A 22 -1.40 -13.03 -16.67
N LYS A 23 -1.59 -12.58 -15.42
CA LYS A 23 -1.92 -13.45 -14.28
C LYS A 23 -3.21 -13.04 -13.56
N GLY A 24 -3.78 -11.88 -13.86
CA GLY A 24 -4.96 -11.40 -13.16
C GLY A 24 -4.70 -11.10 -11.68
N SER A 25 -3.49 -10.71 -11.33
CA SER A 25 -3.09 -10.38 -9.95
C SER A 25 -2.16 -9.18 -9.90
N ILE A 26 -2.06 -8.55 -8.74
CA ILE A 26 -1.04 -7.53 -8.44
C ILE A 26 -0.32 -7.98 -7.17
N TYR A 27 1.00 -8.19 -7.24
CA TYR A 27 1.81 -8.75 -6.14
C TYR A 27 1.27 -10.08 -5.59
N GLY A 28 0.70 -10.91 -6.47
CA GLY A 28 0.04 -12.16 -6.09
C GLY A 28 -1.34 -11.99 -5.46
N TYR A 29 -1.83 -10.76 -5.24
CA TYR A 29 -3.20 -10.52 -4.80
C TYR A 29 -4.16 -10.63 -5.99
N PRO A 30 -5.07 -11.62 -6.01
CA PRO A 30 -5.87 -11.92 -7.18
C PRO A 30 -6.96 -10.86 -7.40
N LYS A 31 -7.22 -10.52 -8.67
CA LYS A 31 -8.25 -9.55 -9.09
C LYS A 31 -9.64 -9.87 -8.56
N THR A 32 -9.96 -11.15 -8.38
CA THR A 32 -11.23 -11.61 -7.81
C THR A 32 -11.46 -11.21 -6.35
N LYS A 33 -10.40 -10.80 -5.64
CA LYS A 33 -10.47 -10.28 -4.27
C LYS A 33 -10.44 -8.75 -4.20
N PHE A 34 -10.31 -8.05 -5.33
CA PHE A 34 -10.29 -6.60 -5.32
C PHE A 34 -11.62 -6.08 -4.75
N PHE A 35 -11.51 -5.17 -3.80
CA PHE A 35 -12.67 -4.50 -3.23
C PHE A 35 -13.19 -3.45 -4.21
N LEU A 36 -14.38 -3.70 -4.74
CA LEU A 36 -15.07 -2.80 -5.67
C LEU A 36 -16.29 -2.10 -5.03
N GLY A 37 -16.53 -2.30 -3.74
CA GLY A 37 -17.74 -1.86 -3.05
C GLY A 37 -18.80 -2.98 -2.98
N PHE A 38 -19.97 -2.62 -2.44
CA PHE A 38 -21.16 -3.45 -2.45
C PHE A 38 -22.30 -2.64 -3.06
N ASP A 39 -23.03 -3.21 -4.01
CA ASP A 39 -24.06 -2.48 -4.75
C ASP A 39 -25.18 -1.93 -3.82
N ASP A 40 -25.47 -2.64 -2.74
CA ASP A 40 -26.55 -2.31 -1.79
C ASP A 40 -26.11 -1.44 -0.60
N PHE A 41 -24.82 -1.09 -0.48
CA PHE A 41 -24.29 -0.37 0.68
C PHE A 41 -23.39 0.81 0.31
N ASP A 42 -23.78 2.00 0.77
CA ASP A 42 -22.87 3.16 0.78
C ASP A 42 -21.98 3.11 2.03
N LEU A 43 -20.71 2.79 1.82
CA LEU A 43 -19.68 2.78 2.86
C LEU A 43 -18.86 4.09 2.88
N SER A 44 -19.24 5.07 2.08
CA SER A 44 -18.48 6.29 1.93
C SER A 44 -18.56 7.18 3.17
N THR A 45 -17.51 7.97 3.36
CA THR A 45 -17.43 8.94 4.44
C THR A 45 -16.81 10.25 3.95
N LYS A 46 -17.20 11.36 4.59
CA LYS A 46 -16.51 12.63 4.41
C LYS A 46 -15.22 12.62 5.22
N PHE A 47 -14.11 12.89 4.55
CA PHE A 47 -12.80 13.01 5.17
C PHE A 47 -12.13 14.29 4.66
N HIS A 48 -11.95 15.25 5.57
CA HIS A 48 -11.70 16.65 5.22
C HIS A 48 -12.73 17.15 4.19
N ASP A 49 -12.28 17.82 3.14
CA ASP A 49 -13.14 18.36 2.08
C ASP A 49 -13.38 17.35 0.94
N LYS A 50 -13.13 16.06 1.16
CA LYS A 50 -13.23 15.00 0.14
C LYS A 50 -14.16 13.86 0.57
N ASN A 51 -14.67 13.11 -0.42
CA ASN A 51 -15.40 11.87 -0.19
C ASN A 51 -14.46 10.68 -0.32
N ALA A 52 -14.38 9.84 0.70
CA ALA A 52 -13.67 8.57 0.67
C ALA A 52 -14.68 7.42 0.53
N TYR A 53 -14.44 6.48 -0.38
CA TYR A 53 -15.37 5.36 -0.65
C TYR A 53 -15.50 4.36 0.50
N THR A 54 -14.57 4.40 1.46
CA THR A 54 -14.61 3.67 2.72
C THR A 54 -13.97 4.55 3.80
N SER A 55 -14.31 4.31 5.06
CA SER A 55 -13.68 4.96 6.21
C SER A 55 -12.38 4.27 6.67
N LEU A 56 -11.81 3.39 5.85
CA LEU A 56 -10.70 2.50 6.24
C LEU A 56 -9.41 2.87 5.52
N GLY A 57 -8.29 2.47 6.12
CA GLY A 57 -6.98 2.41 5.49
C GLY A 57 -5.85 2.44 6.54
N PRO A 58 -4.60 2.19 6.12
CA PRO A 58 -3.49 2.03 7.03
C PRO A 58 -3.03 3.35 7.65
N SER A 59 -2.66 3.29 8.94
CA SER A 59 -1.96 4.36 9.64
C SER A 59 -0.50 4.47 9.19
N SER A 60 0.15 5.58 9.52
CA SER A 60 1.57 5.79 9.23
C SER A 60 2.42 4.72 9.91
N GLY A 61 3.28 4.03 9.16
CA GLY A 61 4.12 2.99 9.72
C GLY A 61 4.67 2.01 8.67
N PRO A 62 5.04 0.79 9.09
CA PRO A 62 5.55 -0.24 8.18
C PRO A 62 4.60 -0.56 7.01
N HIS A 63 3.28 -0.48 7.24
CA HIS A 63 2.27 -0.72 6.21
C HIS A 63 2.21 0.36 5.12
N THR A 64 2.78 1.55 5.34
CA THR A 64 2.80 2.64 4.35
C THR A 64 4.22 3.05 3.94
N GLN A 65 5.20 2.19 4.22
CA GLN A 65 6.60 2.40 3.82
C GLN A 65 6.88 1.97 2.37
N MET A 66 6.20 0.92 1.90
CA MET A 66 6.40 0.36 0.56
C MET A 66 5.21 0.69 -0.35
N ALA A 67 5.49 1.04 -1.60
CA ALA A 67 4.46 1.27 -2.61
C ALA A 67 3.53 0.04 -2.78
N GLN A 68 4.09 -1.16 -2.65
CA GLN A 68 3.36 -2.42 -2.70
C GLN A 68 2.25 -2.47 -1.65
N ASN A 69 2.58 -2.14 -0.39
CA ASN A 69 1.64 -2.22 0.72
C ASN A 69 0.53 -1.17 0.60
N ILE A 70 0.86 0.03 0.11
CA ILE A 70 -0.12 1.09 -0.17
C ILE A 70 -1.09 0.64 -1.26
N LEU A 71 -0.57 0.09 -2.37
CA LEU A 71 -1.41 -0.39 -3.47
C LEU A 71 -2.29 -1.57 -3.05
N LEU A 72 -1.74 -2.54 -2.33
CA LEU A 72 -2.53 -3.67 -1.81
C LEU A 72 -3.60 -3.19 -0.81
N SER A 73 -3.29 -2.22 0.04
CA SER A 73 -4.28 -1.60 0.93
C SER A 73 -5.41 -0.95 0.14
N PHE A 74 -5.10 -0.30 -0.99
CA PHE A 74 -6.11 0.31 -1.86
C PHE A 74 -6.99 -0.75 -2.53
N LEU A 75 -6.37 -1.80 -3.08
CA LEU A 75 -7.06 -2.93 -3.72
C LEU A 75 -7.92 -3.71 -2.72
N GLY A 76 -7.53 -3.75 -1.44
CA GLY A 76 -8.31 -4.31 -0.35
C GLY A 76 -9.43 -3.40 0.18
N GLY A 77 -9.57 -2.18 -0.37
CA GLY A 77 -10.67 -1.27 -0.05
C GLY A 77 -10.31 -0.08 0.84
N GLY A 78 -9.05 0.08 1.25
CA GLY A 78 -8.60 1.27 1.97
C GLY A 78 -8.65 2.54 1.10
N ARG A 79 -9.10 3.66 1.68
CA ARG A 79 -9.21 4.97 1.01
C ARG A 79 -8.60 6.12 1.80
N ILE A 80 -8.42 5.97 3.11
CA ILE A 80 -7.78 6.97 3.97
C ILE A 80 -6.45 6.40 4.43
N MET A 81 -5.33 6.91 3.90
CA MET A 81 -4.01 6.34 4.16
C MET A 81 -3.05 7.41 4.66
N GLU A 82 -2.38 7.13 5.77
CA GLU A 82 -1.32 7.98 6.29
C GLU A 82 0.04 7.45 5.85
N LEU A 83 0.76 8.22 5.03
CA LEU A 83 2.06 7.78 4.51
C LEU A 83 3.10 7.68 5.62
N LYS A 84 4.06 6.76 5.45
CA LYS A 84 5.18 6.61 6.37
C LYS A 84 5.91 7.95 6.49
N THR A 85 6.13 8.38 7.73
CA THR A 85 6.94 9.57 8.04
C THR A 85 8.30 9.48 7.35
N VAL A 86 8.60 10.44 6.47
CA VAL A 86 9.93 10.59 5.87
C VAL A 86 10.78 11.44 6.80
N GLN A 87 11.98 10.96 7.13
CA GLN A 87 12.94 11.69 7.97
C GLN A 87 14.01 12.33 7.09
N ILE A 88 14.41 13.55 7.43
CA ILE A 88 15.51 14.25 6.75
C ILE A 88 16.87 13.68 7.18
N LEU A 89 16.97 13.24 8.44
CA LEU A 89 18.15 12.62 9.02
C LEU A 89 17.97 11.10 9.02
N ASP A 90 18.59 10.42 8.05
CA ASP A 90 18.49 8.96 7.85
C ASP A 90 19.65 8.19 8.51
N GLU A 91 20.42 8.86 9.38
CA GLU A 91 21.59 8.28 10.10
C GLU A 91 21.22 7.75 11.49
N LEU A 92 20.01 7.21 11.65
CA LEU A 92 19.57 6.63 12.92
C LEU A 92 20.07 5.19 13.06
N ASP A 93 20.93 4.93 14.05
CA ASP A 93 21.26 3.58 14.47
C ASP A 93 20.13 3.01 15.33
N ILE A 94 19.22 2.27 14.69
CA ILE A 94 18.06 1.66 15.35
C ILE A 94 18.41 0.19 15.67
N PRO A 95 18.44 -0.21 16.95
CA PRO A 95 18.70 -1.60 17.32
C PRO A 95 17.60 -2.52 16.75
N ARG A 96 18.00 -3.63 16.14
CA ARG A 96 17.09 -4.60 15.51
C ARG A 96 17.08 -5.94 16.30
N PRO A 97 15.93 -6.60 16.45
CA PRO A 97 14.61 -6.24 15.90
C PRO A 97 14.01 -5.03 16.62
N CYS A 98 13.50 -4.07 15.84
CA CYS A 98 12.86 -2.86 16.38
C CYS A 98 11.33 -2.97 16.45
N ILE A 99 10.78 -4.12 16.04
CA ILE A 99 9.36 -4.47 16.12
C ILE A 99 9.28 -5.89 16.66
N ASP A 100 8.53 -6.09 17.75
CA ASP A 100 8.16 -7.43 18.22
C ASP A 100 6.87 -7.85 17.48
N ALA A 101 6.91 -9.01 16.83
CA ALA A 101 5.80 -9.53 16.02
C ALA A 101 5.17 -10.80 16.63
N ARG A 102 5.54 -11.12 17.88
CA ARG A 102 4.98 -12.26 18.63
C ARG A 102 3.59 -11.96 19.17
#